data_AF-A0A673KLN1-F1
#
_entry.id   AF-A0A673KLN1-F1
#
_cell.length_a   1.000
_cell.length_b   1.000
_cell.length_c   1.000
_cell.angle_alpha   90.00
_cell.angle_beta   90.00
_cell.angle_gamma   90.00
#
_symmetry.space_group_name_H-M   'P 1'
#
loop_
_entity.id
_entity.type
_entity.pdbx_description
1 polymer ?
#
loop_
_entity_poly.entity_id
_entity_poly.type
_entity_poly.pdbx_seq_one_letter_code
_entity_poly.pdbx_strand_id
1 'polypeptide(L)'
;QYNCIRTHRTNTWWDEHLTEDNASFLKKVVTEEYKQQTTDKLNPLKDEPWPRHEWVEGSRRVGLVAVKLGMMPVWTKSGERHVVTMLSPKNENSVINYSPSCRPEPVRPPFIFRTQIKIFLGRGGKNC
;
A
#
# COMPACT_ATOMS: atom_id res chain seq x y z
N GLN A 1 -9.04 -53.52 1.31
CA GLN A 1 -7.88 -52.96 0.59
C GLN A 1 -7.83 -51.48 0.89
N TYR A 2 -6.90 -51.04 1.74
CA TYR A 2 -6.83 -49.67 2.23
C TYR A 2 -5.98 -48.84 1.27
N ASN A 3 -6.60 -47.90 0.54
CA ASN A 3 -5.87 -46.93 -0.27
C ASN A 3 -5.21 -45.90 0.64
N CYS A 4 -3.88 -45.90 0.68
CA CYS A 4 -3.08 -44.87 1.31
C CYS A 4 -3.18 -43.58 0.47
N ILE A 5 -3.87 -42.57 0.97
CA ILE A 5 -3.90 -41.23 0.35
C ILE A 5 -2.58 -40.54 0.71
N ARG A 6 -1.65 -40.53 -0.25
CA ARG A 6 -0.38 -39.79 -0.12
C ARG A 6 -0.67 -38.30 -0.26
N THR A 7 -0.84 -37.59 0.85
CA THR A 7 -0.90 -36.12 0.82
C THR A 7 0.44 -35.57 0.34
N HIS A 8 0.45 -35.01 -0.88
CA HIS A 8 1.63 -34.35 -1.46
C HIS A 8 1.92 -33.07 -0.65
N ARG A 9 3.10 -32.97 -0.02
CA ARG A 9 3.53 -31.84 0.83
C ARG A 9 4.46 -30.85 0.10
N THR A 10 4.43 -30.84 -1.22
CA THR A 10 5.26 -29.91 -2.02
C THR A 10 4.52 -28.59 -2.17
N ASN A 11 5.21 -27.49 -1.90
CA ASN A 11 4.68 -26.16 -2.19
C ASN A 11 4.59 -26.00 -3.71
N THR A 12 3.41 -25.69 -4.22
CA THR A 12 3.13 -25.54 -5.65
C THR A 12 2.84 -24.08 -5.97
N TRP A 13 3.17 -23.65 -7.19
CA TRP A 13 2.81 -22.30 -7.65
C TRP A 13 1.35 -22.25 -8.08
N TRP A 14 0.77 -21.04 -8.10
CA TRP A 14 -0.65 -20.87 -8.38
C TRP A 14 -1.04 -21.28 -9.81
N ASP A 15 -0.10 -21.29 -10.75
CA ASP A 15 -0.28 -21.60 -12.18
C ASP A 15 0.16 -23.02 -12.59
N GLU A 16 0.82 -23.76 -11.71
CA GLU A 16 1.54 -25.00 -12.04
C GLU A 16 0.66 -26.12 -12.63
N HIS A 17 -0.60 -26.20 -12.20
CA HIS A 17 -1.54 -27.25 -12.61
C HIS A 17 -2.71 -26.71 -13.44
N LEU A 18 -2.56 -25.53 -14.04
CA LEU A 18 -3.60 -24.90 -14.86
C LEU A 18 -3.41 -25.18 -16.34
N THR A 19 -4.51 -25.47 -17.02
CA THR A 19 -4.57 -25.40 -18.48
C THR A 19 -4.51 -23.94 -18.94
N GLU A 20 -4.07 -23.71 -20.17
CA GLU A 20 -3.96 -22.37 -20.76
C GLU A 20 -5.30 -21.60 -20.71
N ASP A 21 -6.39 -22.28 -21.06
CA ASP A 21 -7.74 -21.72 -21.01
C ASP A 21 -8.12 -21.27 -19.60
N ASN A 22 -7.91 -22.12 -18.59
CA ASN A 22 -8.24 -21.82 -17.20
C ASN A 22 -7.39 -20.68 -16.65
N ALA A 23 -6.11 -20.63 -17.00
CA ALA A 23 -5.23 -19.53 -16.60
C ALA A 23 -5.69 -18.19 -17.20
N SER A 24 -6.15 -18.19 -18.46
CA SER A 24 -6.69 -16.99 -19.11
C SER A 24 -8.01 -16.52 -18.45
N PHE A 25 -8.87 -17.47 -18.06
CA PHE A 25 -10.13 -17.20 -17.38
C PHE A 25 -9.89 -16.61 -15.99
N LEU A 26 -9.03 -17.22 -15.18
CA LEU A 26 -8.72 -16.73 -13.82
C LEU A 26 -8.13 -15.32 -13.84
N LYS A 27 -7.27 -14.99 -14.80
CA LYS A 27 -6.75 -13.62 -14.95
C LYS A 27 -7.86 -12.59 -15.18
N LYS A 28 -8.89 -12.93 -15.97
CA LYS A 28 -10.04 -12.06 -16.21
C LYS A 28 -10.87 -11.90 -14.95
N VAL A 29 -11.25 -13.00 -14.30
CA VAL A 29 -12.05 -13.00 -13.07
C VAL A 29 -11.38 -12.19 -11.97
N VAL A 30 -10.10 -12.42 -11.70
CA VAL A 30 -9.35 -11.68 -10.67
C VAL A 30 -9.28 -10.18 -11.01
N THR A 31 -9.12 -9.83 -12.29
CA THR A 31 -9.09 -8.42 -12.71
C THR A 31 -10.45 -7.75 -12.53
N GLU A 32 -11.54 -8.45 -12.82
CA GLU A 32 -12.92 -7.95 -12.66
C GLU A 32 -13.26 -7.78 -11.18
N GLU A 33 -13.00 -8.78 -10.34
CA GLU A 33 -13.19 -8.72 -8.90
C GLU A 33 -12.38 -7.59 -8.28
N TYR A 34 -11.12 -7.42 -8.70
CA TYR A 34 -10.27 -6.34 -8.23
C TYR A 34 -10.85 -4.97 -8.58
N LYS A 35 -11.33 -4.78 -9.83
CA LYS A 35 -11.97 -3.53 -10.24
C LYS A 35 -13.22 -3.23 -9.42
N GLN A 36 -14.06 -4.24 -9.17
CA GLN A 36 -15.28 -4.09 -8.36
C GLN A 36 -14.93 -3.66 -6.92
N GLN A 37 -14.00 -4.36 -6.28
CA GLN A 37 -13.55 -4.01 -4.93
C GLN A 37 -12.95 -2.60 -4.84
N THR A 38 -12.23 -2.16 -5.88
CA THR A 38 -11.70 -0.81 -5.95
C THR A 38 -12.83 0.20 -6.11
N THR A 39 -13.81 -0.03 -7.01
CA THR A 39 -14.94 0.89 -7.21
C THR A 39 -15.82 1.04 -5.98
N ASP A 40 -16.02 -0.03 -5.22
CA ASP A 40 -16.82 0.00 -3.99
C ASP A 40 -16.16 0.90 -2.94
N LYS A 41 -14.82 0.82 -2.83
CA LYS A 41 -14.02 1.60 -1.87
C LYS A 41 -13.71 3.05 -2.31
N LEU A 42 -14.09 3.45 -3.52
CA LEU A 42 -13.85 4.83 -4.00
C LEU A 42 -14.67 5.89 -3.24
N ASN A 43 -15.76 5.49 -2.57
CA ASN A 43 -16.69 6.43 -1.95
C ASN A 43 -16.71 6.32 -0.41
N PRO A 44 -15.60 6.63 0.28
CA PRO A 44 -15.47 6.46 1.73
C PRO A 44 -16.38 7.37 2.57
N LEU A 45 -17.07 8.33 1.95
CA LEU A 45 -18.04 9.21 2.62
C LEU A 45 -19.47 8.67 2.59
N LYS A 46 -19.75 7.62 1.81
CA LYS A 46 -21.07 6.98 1.77
C LYS A 46 -21.26 6.01 2.94
N ASP A 47 -20.18 5.36 3.36
CA ASP A 47 -20.14 4.54 4.57
C ASP A 47 -20.03 5.45 5.80
N GLU A 48 -20.62 5.05 6.93
CA GLU A 48 -20.63 5.83 8.17
C GLU A 48 -19.20 6.18 8.61
N PRO A 49 -18.76 7.43 8.40
CA PRO A 49 -17.38 7.79 8.61
C PRO A 49 -17.14 8.03 10.09
N TRP A 50 -15.94 7.69 10.54
CA TRP A 50 -15.49 8.00 11.89
C TRP A 50 -15.60 9.51 12.16
N PRO A 51 -15.89 9.93 13.40
CA PRO A 51 -16.08 11.34 13.71
C PRO A 51 -14.84 12.16 13.31
N ARG A 52 -15.08 13.26 12.59
CA ARG A 52 -14.02 14.17 12.17
C ARG A 52 -13.73 15.15 13.30
N HIS A 53 -12.52 15.08 13.84
CA HIS A 53 -12.03 16.04 14.84
C HIS A 53 -11.47 17.30 14.17
N GLU A 54 -11.51 18.42 14.90
CA GLU A 54 -10.84 19.64 14.49
C GLU A 54 -9.32 19.52 14.57
N TRP A 55 -8.62 20.36 13.80
CA TRP A 55 -7.18 20.41 13.87
C TRP A 55 -6.74 21.09 15.17
N VAL A 56 -5.79 20.45 15.87
CA VAL A 56 -5.17 20.95 17.10
C VAL A 56 -3.65 20.96 16.95
N GLU A 57 -2.99 21.82 17.72
CA GLU A 57 -1.53 21.89 17.75
C GLU A 57 -0.93 20.55 18.21
N GLY A 58 0.11 20.06 17.52
CA GLY A 58 0.69 18.74 17.77
C GLY A 58 -0.03 17.54 17.11
N SER A 59 -1.14 17.80 16.40
CA SER A 59 -1.82 16.80 15.56
C SER A 59 -0.96 16.41 14.35
N ARG A 60 -0.96 15.12 14.00
CA ARG A 60 -0.23 14.57 12.83
C ARG A 60 -1.20 13.89 11.89
N ARG A 61 -1.14 14.23 10.60
CA ARG A 61 -1.96 13.63 9.55
C ARG A 61 -1.31 12.35 9.01
N VAL A 62 -2.11 11.52 8.36
CA VAL A 62 -1.64 10.31 7.65
C VAL A 62 -0.72 10.67 6.49
N GLY A 63 0.24 9.80 6.20
CA GLY A 63 1.12 9.91 5.04
C GLY A 63 0.53 9.28 3.77
N LEU A 64 1.26 9.37 2.67
CA LEU A 64 0.94 8.73 1.40
C LEU A 64 2.07 7.81 0.95
N VAL A 65 1.72 6.74 0.23
CA VAL A 65 2.66 5.90 -0.49
C VAL A 65 2.64 6.31 -1.96
N ALA A 66 3.83 6.56 -2.51
CA ALA A 66 3.99 7.03 -3.87
C ALA A 66 5.13 6.29 -4.59
N VAL A 67 5.03 6.22 -5.92
CA VAL A 67 6.04 5.66 -6.81
C VAL A 67 6.87 6.80 -7.37
N LYS A 68 8.20 6.68 -7.28
CA LYS A 68 9.13 7.62 -7.90
C LYS A 68 9.17 7.37 -9.41
N LEU A 69 8.69 8.34 -10.19
CA LEU A 69 8.69 8.26 -11.65
C LEU A 69 10.03 8.71 -12.24
N GLY A 70 10.62 9.77 -11.68
CA GLY A 70 11.82 10.37 -12.26
C GLY A 70 12.15 11.73 -11.65
N MET A 71 13.04 12.46 -12.31
CA MET A 71 13.44 13.81 -11.93
C MET A 71 13.23 14.77 -13.11
N MET A 72 12.68 15.95 -12.86
CA MET A 72 12.44 16.97 -13.88
C MET A 72 12.84 18.36 -13.37
N PRO A 73 13.34 19.25 -14.23
CA PRO A 73 13.56 20.65 -13.86
C PRO A 73 12.22 21.42 -13.88
N VAL A 74 12.01 22.26 -12.87
CA VAL A 74 10.91 23.23 -12.80
C VAL A 74 11.50 24.63 -12.63
N TRP A 75 10.97 25.58 -13.36
CA TRP A 75 11.38 26.98 -13.32
C TRP A 75 10.47 27.78 -12.40
N THR A 76 11.05 28.53 -11.48
CA THR A 76 10.30 29.43 -10.60
C THR A 76 9.95 30.74 -11.31
N LYS A 77 9.03 31.51 -10.71
CA LYS A 77 8.67 32.85 -11.20
C LYS A 77 9.85 33.82 -11.21
N SER A 78 10.86 33.60 -10.36
CA SER A 78 12.12 34.37 -10.34
C SER A 78 13.13 33.92 -11.41
N GLY A 79 12.81 32.89 -12.21
CA GLY A 79 13.69 32.36 -13.26
C GLY A 79 14.73 31.35 -12.78
N GLU A 80 14.67 30.92 -11.51
CA GLU A 80 15.60 29.91 -10.97
C GLU A 80 15.15 28.48 -11.35
N ARG A 81 16.12 27.62 -11.66
CA ARG A 81 15.87 26.22 -12.03
C ARG A 81 16.02 25.32 -10.80
N HIS A 82 14.93 24.66 -10.39
CA HIS A 82 14.95 23.63 -9.35
C HIS A 82 14.73 22.25 -9.93
N VAL A 83 15.55 21.29 -9.53
CA VAL A 83 15.37 19.88 -9.93
C VAL A 83 14.46 19.21 -8.90
N VAL A 84 13.29 18.74 -9.35
CA VAL A 84 12.28 18.10 -8.50
C VAL A 84 12.16 16.62 -8.83
N THR A 85 11.71 15.83 -7.84
CA THR A 85 11.38 14.40 -8.05
C THR A 85 9.87 14.27 -8.26
N MET A 86 9.49 13.59 -9.34
CA MET A 86 8.10 13.26 -9.60
C MET A 86 7.69 12.03 -8.80
N LEU A 87 6.65 12.19 -7.98
CA LEU A 87 6.04 11.13 -7.19
C LEU A 87 4.59 10.98 -7.65
N SER A 88 4.23 9.82 -8.21
CA SER A 88 2.84 9.49 -8.50
C SER A 88 2.26 8.73 -7.31
N PRO A 89 1.10 9.13 -6.76
CA PRO A 89 0.42 8.29 -5.78
C PRO A 89 0.21 6.89 -6.38
N LYS A 90 0.41 5.85 -5.57
CA LYS A 90 0.04 4.50 -6.00
C LYS A 90 -1.45 4.51 -6.34
N ASN A 91 -1.86 3.79 -7.39
CA ASN A 91 -3.23 3.82 -7.93
C ASN A 91 -4.32 3.60 -6.86
N GLU A 92 -3.98 2.96 -5.73
CA GLU A 92 -4.88 2.72 -4.61
C GLU A 92 -4.17 2.92 -3.27
N ASN A 93 -4.30 4.12 -2.69
CA ASN A 93 -3.89 4.39 -1.31
C ASN A 93 -5.09 4.25 -0.38
N SER A 94 -5.12 3.18 0.41
CA SER A 94 -6.16 2.92 1.40
C SER A 94 -5.55 2.64 2.78
N VAL A 95 -6.29 2.94 3.84
CA VAL A 95 -5.89 2.59 5.21
C VAL A 95 -6.25 1.13 5.46
N ILE A 96 -5.26 0.30 5.81
CA ILE A 96 -5.48 -1.13 6.03
C ILE A 96 -6.00 -1.39 7.44
N ASN A 97 -5.35 -0.83 8.45
CA ASN A 97 -5.64 -1.08 9.86
C ASN A 97 -5.37 0.16 10.72
N TYR A 98 -6.17 0.36 11.76
CA TYR A 98 -5.91 1.31 12.84
C TYR A 98 -5.42 0.57 14.08
N SER A 99 -4.28 0.97 14.64
CA SER A 99 -3.76 0.46 15.92
C SER A 99 -3.76 1.58 16.95
N PRO A 100 -4.50 1.46 18.07
CA PRO A 100 -4.54 2.50 19.10
C PRO A 100 -3.21 2.58 19.86
N SER A 101 -2.89 3.76 20.37
CA SER A 101 -1.64 4.05 21.08
C SER A 101 -1.44 3.26 22.37
N CYS A 102 -2.51 2.70 22.95
CA CYS A 102 -2.46 1.95 24.21
C CYS A 102 -1.89 0.52 24.07
N ARG A 103 -1.38 0.13 22.89
CA ARG A 103 -0.63 -1.12 22.71
C ARG A 103 0.88 -0.85 22.81
N PRO A 104 1.68 -1.81 23.32
CA PRO A 104 3.13 -1.67 23.33
C PRO A 104 3.63 -1.35 21.91
N GLU A 105 4.46 -0.32 21.77
CA GLU A 105 4.97 0.09 20.45
C GLU A 105 5.66 -1.11 19.79
N PRO A 106 5.31 -1.43 18.52
CA PRO A 106 6.09 -2.42 17.78
C PRO A 106 7.52 -1.90 17.67
N VAL A 107 8.46 -2.69 18.20
CA VAL A 107 9.89 -2.39 18.14
C VAL A 107 10.26 -2.20 16.67
N ARG A 108 10.65 -0.97 16.28
CA ARG A 108 11.09 -0.71 14.91
C ARG A 108 12.29 -1.62 14.61
N PRO A 109 12.20 -2.56 13.65
CA PRO A 109 13.37 -3.32 13.27
C PRO A 109 14.45 -2.33 12.78
N PRO A 110 15.73 -2.55 13.11
CA PRO A 110 16.81 -1.74 12.57
C PRO A 110 16.73 -1.74 11.05
N PHE A 111 16.92 -0.57 10.44
CA PHE A 111 16.88 -0.37 9.00
C PHE A 111 17.83 -1.37 8.30
N ILE A 112 17.28 -2.46 7.76
CA ILE A 112 18.01 -3.36 6.86
C ILE A 112 17.90 -2.77 5.46
N PHE A 113 19.00 -2.18 4.97
CA PHE A 113 19.12 -1.81 3.55
C PHE A 113 19.14 -3.08 2.69
N ARG A 114 17.97 -3.54 2.27
CA ARG A 114 17.80 -4.26 1.01
C ARG A 114 16.52 -3.74 0.36
N THR A 115 16.67 -3.32 -0.89
CA THR A 115 15.72 -2.64 -1.79
C THR A 115 15.34 -1.19 -1.48
N GLN A 116 15.39 -0.37 -2.54
CA GLN A 116 15.31 1.09 -2.64
C GLN A 116 13.91 1.67 -2.30
N ILE A 117 13.30 1.29 -1.20
CA ILE A 117 12.04 1.90 -0.74
C ILE A 117 12.38 2.99 0.26
N LYS A 118 12.58 4.21 -0.25
CA LYS A 118 12.83 5.40 0.58
C LYS A 118 11.49 5.92 1.11
N ILE A 119 11.02 5.36 2.22
CA ILE A 119 9.85 5.88 2.92
C ILE A 119 10.25 7.22 3.57
N PHE A 120 9.71 8.33 3.07
CA PHE A 120 9.86 9.63 3.70
C PHE A 120 8.99 9.68 4.96
N LEU A 121 9.57 9.30 6.10
CA LEU A 121 8.97 9.55 7.41
C LEU A 121 9.46 10.91 7.92
N GLY A 122 8.55 11.88 8.03
CA GLY A 122 8.83 13.12 8.72
C GLY A 122 9.18 12.85 10.18
N ARG A 123 10.41 13.15 10.60
CA ARG A 123 10.82 13.13 12.00
C ARG A 123 9.99 14.15 12.77
N GLY A 124 9.19 13.66 13.70
CA GLY A 124 8.57 14.46 14.76
C GLY A 124 8.70 13.64 16.02
N GLY A 125 9.62 14.05 16.90
CA GLY A 125 9.73 13.49 18.24
C GLY A 125 8.44 13.75 19.00
N LYS A 126 7.99 12.75 19.75
CA LYS A 126 7.01 12.95 20.81
C LYS A 126 7.67 12.43 22.08
N ASN A 127 7.79 13.33 23.07
CA ASN A 127 7.98 12.96 24.45
C ASN A 127 6.66 12.32 24.93
N CYS A 128 6.78 11.30 25.78
CA CYS A 128 5.70 10.95 26.69
C CYS A 128 5.51 12.08 27.70
#